data_AF-A0A9D6VFB6-F1
#
_entry.id   AF-A0A9D6VFB6-F1
#
_cell.length_a   1.000
_cell.length_b   1.000
_cell.length_c   1.000
_cell.angle_alpha   90.00
_cell.angle_beta   90.00
_cell.angle_gamma   90.00
#
_symmetry.space_group_name_H-M   'P 1'
#
loop_
_entity.id
_entity.type
_entity.pdbx_description
1 polymer ?
#
loop_
_entity_poly.entity_id
_entity_poly.type
_entity_poly.pdbx_seq_one_letter_code
_entity_poly.pdbx_strand_id
1 'polypeptide(L)'
;MMLSRFSVLYAFPKSLLLLLLLGTFGCSSATYIRATVADNPLDRVAQQAQENWSVERVDANTLHLSDTWPIHSFFSLGYSASHANLFYAVSESVLHIQYYFQSIALGNLFIPIYLHAEPGGYGALLKSTMSDQIVDILRWSNASVISRREGDRSEPFPSMVATTPPRYYPPMVTTTSPP
;
A
#
# COMPACT_ATOMS: atom_id res chain seq x y z
N MET A 1 -4.90 -26.95 -52.87
CA MET A 1 -4.52 -25.78 -52.03
C MET A 1 -5.00 -26.02 -50.60
N MET A 2 -4.16 -26.61 -49.75
CA MET A 2 -4.47 -26.92 -48.35
C MET A 2 -3.31 -26.49 -47.46
N LEU A 3 -2.99 -25.19 -47.44
CA LEU A 3 -1.93 -24.64 -46.60
C LEU A 3 -2.33 -23.22 -46.21
N SER A 4 -3.18 -23.07 -45.19
CA SER A 4 -3.43 -21.74 -44.57
C SER A 4 -4.15 -21.77 -43.21
N ARG A 5 -4.54 -22.94 -42.68
CA ARG A 5 -5.28 -23.00 -41.40
C ARG A 5 -4.44 -23.34 -40.17
N PHE A 6 -3.21 -23.81 -40.35
CA PHE A 6 -2.34 -24.22 -39.23
C PHE A 6 -1.49 -23.10 -38.63
N SER A 7 -1.31 -21.98 -39.34
CA SER A 7 -0.47 -20.87 -38.88
C SER A 7 -1.15 -20.01 -37.81
N VAL A 8 -2.49 -20.01 -37.77
CA VAL A 8 -3.27 -19.20 -36.82
C VAL A 8 -3.33 -19.87 -35.44
N LEU A 9 -3.36 -21.22 -35.40
CA LEU A 9 -3.43 -21.98 -34.14
C LEU A 9 -2.13 -22.00 -33.32
N TYR A 10 -0.96 -21.81 -33.95
CA TYR A 10 0.34 -21.77 -33.25
C TYR A 10 0.77 -20.36 -32.82
N ALA A 11 0.21 -19.32 -33.43
CA ALA A 11 0.44 -17.94 -33.03
C ALA A 11 -0.41 -17.55 -31.81
N PHE A 12 -1.62 -18.08 -31.72
CA PHE A 12 -2.57 -17.78 -30.64
C PHE A 12 -2.05 -18.10 -29.22
N PRO A 13 -1.48 -19.28 -28.92
CA PRO A 13 -0.98 -19.57 -27.58
C PRO A 13 0.24 -18.73 -27.23
N LYS A 14 1.11 -18.38 -28.19
CA LYS A 14 2.28 -17.53 -27.93
C LYS A 14 1.90 -16.08 -27.68
N SER A 15 0.96 -15.54 -28.46
CA SER A 15 0.44 -14.18 -28.25
C SER A 15 -0.40 -14.07 -26.98
N LEU A 16 -1.18 -15.11 -26.65
CA LEU A 16 -1.92 -15.19 -25.39
C LEU A 16 -0.97 -15.33 -24.19
N LEU A 17 0.08 -16.15 -24.29
CA LEU A 17 1.12 -16.28 -23.27
C LEU A 17 1.89 -14.97 -23.11
N LEU A 18 2.18 -14.26 -24.20
CA LEU A 18 2.83 -12.94 -24.17
C LEU A 18 1.91 -11.87 -23.57
N LEU A 19 0.61 -11.86 -23.88
CA LEU A 19 -0.40 -10.99 -23.28
C LEU A 19 -0.60 -11.30 -21.79
N LEU A 20 -0.61 -12.58 -21.42
CA LEU A 20 -0.63 -13.01 -20.03
C LEU A 20 0.65 -12.53 -19.34
N LEU A 21 1.84 -12.80 -19.87
CA LEU A 21 3.13 -12.37 -19.31
C LEU A 21 3.25 -10.83 -19.21
N LEU A 22 2.81 -10.09 -20.22
CA LEU A 22 2.79 -8.62 -20.18
C LEU A 22 1.71 -8.09 -19.22
N GLY A 23 0.59 -8.78 -19.07
CA GLY A 23 -0.45 -8.48 -18.08
C GLY A 23 -0.08 -8.92 -16.65
N THR A 24 0.92 -9.82 -16.50
CA THR A 24 1.44 -10.28 -15.20
C THR A 24 2.37 -9.28 -14.51
N PHE A 25 2.80 -8.22 -15.21
CA PHE A 25 3.26 -7.00 -14.55
C PHE A 25 2.03 -6.31 -13.95
N GLY A 26 1.43 -6.95 -12.95
CA GLY A 26 0.30 -6.42 -12.22
C GLY A 26 0.66 -5.01 -11.78
N CYS A 27 -0.20 -4.04 -12.07
CA CYS A 27 -0.06 -2.70 -11.53
C CYS A 27 0.18 -2.86 -10.02
N SER A 28 1.38 -2.53 -9.55
CA SER A 28 1.76 -2.57 -8.15
C SER A 28 1.61 -1.17 -7.63
N SER A 29 0.38 -0.62 -7.59
CA SER A 29 0.17 0.79 -7.26
C SER A 29 -0.44 0.97 -5.87
N ALA A 30 0.01 2.00 -5.16
CA ALA A 30 -0.46 2.41 -3.85
C ALA A 30 -0.61 3.94 -3.76
N THR A 31 -1.51 4.39 -2.89
CA THR A 31 -1.70 5.80 -2.53
C THR A 31 -0.88 6.12 -1.29
N TYR A 32 0.08 7.02 -1.43
CA TYR A 32 0.87 7.55 -0.33
C TYR A 32 0.33 8.90 0.11
N ILE A 33 0.09 9.04 1.40
CA ILE A 33 -0.39 10.29 2.01
C ILE A 33 0.54 10.64 3.17
N ARG A 34 0.91 11.92 3.24
CA ARG A 34 1.50 12.51 4.45
C ARG A 34 0.47 13.48 5.02
N ALA A 35 0.19 13.37 6.31
CA ALA A 35 -0.76 14.24 6.99
C ALA A 35 -0.20 14.69 8.34
N THR A 36 -0.44 15.94 8.73
CA THR A 36 -0.09 16.45 10.06
C THR A 36 -1.12 15.99 11.08
N VAL A 37 -0.65 15.66 12.28
CA VAL A 37 -1.47 15.27 13.43
C VAL A 37 -0.93 15.93 14.70
N ALA A 38 -1.79 16.19 15.69
CA ALA A 38 -1.37 16.83 16.93
C ALA A 38 -0.59 15.89 17.86
N ASP A 39 -1.03 14.63 17.93
CA ASP A 39 -0.54 13.56 18.79
C ASP A 39 -0.55 12.21 18.04
N ASN A 40 0.01 11.15 18.62
CA ASN A 40 0.01 9.81 18.02
C ASN A 40 -1.43 9.30 17.86
N PRO A 41 -1.96 9.17 16.64
CA PRO A 41 -3.37 8.89 16.43
C PRO A 41 -3.69 7.38 16.43
N LEU A 42 -2.69 6.51 16.50
CA LEU A 42 -2.84 5.10 16.14
C LEU A 42 -3.75 4.32 17.09
N ASP A 43 -3.82 4.68 18.38
CA ASP A 43 -4.77 4.08 19.32
C ASP A 43 -6.21 4.38 18.92
N ARG A 44 -6.47 5.64 18.55
CA ARG A 44 -7.80 6.11 18.14
C ARG A 44 -8.22 5.48 16.82
N VAL A 45 -7.29 5.43 15.85
CA VAL A 45 -7.52 4.76 14.57
C VAL A 45 -7.80 3.28 14.77
N ALA A 46 -7.01 2.59 15.59
CA ALA A 46 -7.22 1.17 15.89
C ALA A 46 -8.61 0.91 16.49
N GLN A 47 -9.03 1.72 17.48
CA GLN A 47 -10.36 1.59 18.11
C GLN A 47 -11.49 1.81 17.11
N GLN A 48 -11.41 2.83 16.26
CA GLN A 48 -12.48 3.14 15.30
C GLN A 48 -12.50 2.17 14.10
N ALA A 49 -11.35 1.63 13.71
CA ALA A 49 -11.24 0.70 12.60
C ALA A 49 -11.75 -0.71 12.96
N GLN A 50 -11.67 -1.13 14.23
CA GLN A 50 -12.02 -2.49 14.70
C GLN A 50 -13.43 -2.97 14.32
N GLU A 51 -14.37 -2.06 14.07
CA GLU A 51 -15.74 -2.43 13.67
C GLU A 51 -15.80 -3.06 12.26
N ASN A 52 -14.95 -2.58 11.34
CA ASN A 52 -15.03 -2.94 9.92
C ASN A 52 -13.70 -3.44 9.34
N TRP A 53 -12.58 -3.24 10.05
CA TRP A 53 -11.24 -3.62 9.62
C TRP A 53 -10.63 -4.60 10.60
N SER A 54 -9.88 -5.55 10.06
CA SER A 54 -8.88 -6.26 10.85
C SER A 54 -7.72 -5.32 11.16
N VAL A 55 -7.36 -5.22 12.43
CA VAL A 55 -6.36 -4.30 12.94
C VAL A 55 -5.18 -5.09 13.50
N GLU A 56 -3.99 -4.85 12.96
CA GLU A 56 -2.74 -5.43 13.44
C GLU A 56 -1.81 -4.31 13.88
N ARG A 57 -1.41 -4.33 15.15
CA ARG A 57 -0.42 -3.39 15.68
C ARG A 57 0.97 -4.01 15.63
N VAL A 58 1.83 -3.46 14.79
CA VAL A 58 3.21 -3.92 14.63
C VAL A 58 4.09 -3.38 15.76
N ASP A 59 3.96 -2.09 16.06
CA ASP A 59 4.68 -1.42 17.16
C ASP A 59 3.91 -0.17 17.65
N ALA A 60 4.54 0.65 18.49
CA ALA A 60 3.92 1.86 19.05
C ALA A 60 3.56 2.94 18.00
N ASN A 61 4.26 2.95 16.86
CA ASN A 61 4.18 3.94 15.80
C ASN A 61 3.74 3.35 14.46
N THR A 62 3.42 2.06 14.40
CA THR A 62 3.02 1.37 13.15
C THR A 62 1.74 0.58 13.35
N LEU A 63 0.77 0.78 12.46
CA LEU A 63 -0.53 0.11 12.46
C LEU A 63 -0.87 -0.38 11.05
N HIS A 64 -1.27 -1.63 10.91
CA HIS A 64 -1.76 -2.21 9.68
C HIS A 64 -3.27 -2.45 9.79
N LEU A 65 -4.00 -2.04 8.76
CA LEU A 65 -5.43 -2.25 8.63
C LEU A 65 -5.70 -3.06 7.37
N SER A 66 -6.56 -4.07 7.46
CA SER A 66 -7.08 -4.77 6.28
C SER A 66 -8.59 -4.98 6.36
N ASP A 67 -9.30 -4.66 5.30
CA ASP A 67 -10.74 -4.89 5.16
C ASP A 67 -11.00 -5.79 3.95
N THR A 68 -11.66 -6.92 4.17
CA THR A 68 -11.92 -7.92 3.12
C THR A 68 -13.19 -7.60 2.37
N TRP A 69 -13.07 -7.51 1.05
CA TRP A 69 -14.16 -7.17 0.17
C TRP A 69 -14.79 -8.42 -0.45
N PRO A 70 -16.09 -8.66 -0.23
CA PRO A 70 -16.82 -9.64 -1.02
C PRO A 70 -17.11 -9.04 -2.41
N ILE A 71 -16.12 -9.03 -3.31
CA ILE A 71 -16.42 -8.68 -4.71
C ILE A 71 -17.06 -9.89 -5.38
N HIS A 72 -18.39 -9.91 -5.42
CA HIS A 72 -19.20 -10.85 -6.19
C HIS A 72 -19.26 -10.51 -7.69
N SER A 73 -18.15 -10.14 -8.32
CA SER A 73 -18.08 -9.98 -9.78
C SER A 73 -17.78 -11.32 -10.43
N PHE A 74 -18.46 -11.63 -11.54
CA PHE A 74 -18.32 -12.86 -12.34
C PHE A 74 -16.86 -13.18 -12.76
N PHE A 75 -15.96 -12.19 -12.73
CA PHE A 75 -14.54 -12.35 -13.06
C PHE A 75 -13.60 -12.35 -11.83
N SER A 76 -14.11 -12.08 -10.63
CA SER A 76 -13.36 -11.94 -9.37
C SER A 76 -13.81 -12.98 -8.33
N LEU A 77 -13.92 -14.25 -8.72
CA LEU A 77 -14.10 -15.37 -7.78
C LEU A 77 -12.84 -15.61 -6.91
N GLY A 78 -12.26 -14.56 -6.34
CA GLY A 78 -11.02 -14.60 -5.58
C GLY A 78 -10.93 -13.47 -4.55
N TYR A 79 -9.96 -13.62 -3.65
CA TYR A 79 -9.73 -12.73 -2.52
C TYR A 79 -9.52 -11.29 -2.99
N SER A 80 -10.25 -10.36 -2.36
CA SER A 80 -10.05 -8.92 -2.54
C SER A 80 -10.07 -8.23 -1.19
N ALA A 81 -9.17 -7.27 -0.98
CA ALA A 81 -9.08 -6.54 0.27
C ALA A 81 -8.48 -5.15 0.08
N SER A 82 -8.95 -4.20 0.90
CA SER A 82 -8.28 -2.92 1.10
C SER A 82 -7.22 -3.09 2.18
N HIS A 83 -6.06 -2.47 1.98
CA HIS A 83 -4.96 -2.44 2.94
C HIS A 83 -4.56 -0.99 3.21
N ALA A 84 -4.36 -0.65 4.48
CA ALA A 84 -3.81 0.62 4.90
C ALA A 84 -2.70 0.40 5.93
N ASN A 85 -1.49 0.81 5.58
CA ASN A 85 -0.35 0.84 6.49
C ASN A 85 -0.19 2.27 6.98
N LEU A 86 -0.13 2.45 8.30
CA LEU A 86 0.01 3.74 8.96
C LEU A 86 1.29 3.77 9.77
N PHE A 87 2.05 4.85 9.63
CA PHE A 87 3.27 5.08 10.41
C PHE A 87 3.29 6.50 10.97
N TYR A 88 3.45 6.65 12.28
CA TYR A 88 3.53 7.94 12.96
C TYR A 88 4.99 8.35 13.21
N ALA A 89 5.43 9.41 12.53
CA ALA A 89 6.74 10.01 12.70
C ALA A 89 6.72 11.04 13.83
N VAL A 90 7.11 10.62 15.04
CA VAL A 90 7.09 11.44 16.28
C VAL A 90 7.86 12.76 16.11
N SER A 91 9.02 12.75 15.44
CA SER A 91 9.86 13.93 15.26
C SER A 91 9.26 14.99 14.34
N GLU A 92 8.33 14.61 13.47
CA GLU A 92 7.70 15.49 12.49
C GLU A 92 6.24 15.79 12.82
N SER A 93 5.65 15.09 13.78
CA SER A 93 4.20 15.06 14.01
C SER A 93 3.42 14.76 12.71
N VAL A 94 3.95 13.83 11.91
CA VAL A 94 3.39 13.43 10.61
C VAL A 94 2.94 11.98 10.66
N LEU A 95 1.72 11.74 10.19
CA LEU A 95 1.19 10.44 9.87
C LEU A 95 1.45 10.14 8.39
N HIS A 96 2.21 9.07 8.15
CA HIS A 96 2.36 8.47 6.84
C HIS A 96 1.28 7.40 6.66
N ILE A 97 0.63 7.38 5.49
CA ILE A 97 -0.37 6.38 5.13
C ILE A 97 -0.01 5.83 3.76
N GLN A 98 0.08 4.51 3.64
CA GLN A 98 0.12 3.79 2.37
C GLN A 98 -1.14 2.97 2.26
N TYR A 99 -1.96 3.30 1.28
CA TYR A 99 -3.24 2.66 1.03
C TYR A 99 -3.22 1.96 -0.32
N TYR A 100 -3.69 0.73 -0.42
CA TYR A 100 -3.87 0.05 -1.69
C TYR A 100 -4.99 -0.98 -1.61
N PHE A 101 -5.60 -1.26 -2.75
CA PHE A 101 -6.54 -2.36 -2.89
C PHE A 101 -5.87 -3.54 -3.59
N GLN A 102 -5.93 -4.71 -2.99
CA GLN A 102 -5.41 -5.96 -3.57
C GLN A 102 -6.59 -6.82 -4.03
N SER A 103 -6.55 -7.34 -5.26
CA SER A 103 -7.53 -8.30 -5.74
C SER A 103 -6.88 -9.40 -6.57
N ILE A 104 -7.33 -10.63 -6.35
CA ILE A 104 -6.91 -11.80 -7.09
C ILE A 104 -8.07 -12.21 -8.01
N ALA A 105 -8.00 -11.84 -9.28
CA ALA A 105 -8.99 -12.23 -10.28
C ALA A 105 -8.64 -13.58 -10.91
N LEU A 106 -9.62 -14.48 -11.05
CA LEU A 106 -9.41 -15.79 -11.70
C LEU A 106 -8.91 -15.66 -13.14
N GLY A 107 -9.36 -14.61 -13.86
CA GLY A 107 -8.91 -14.31 -15.21
C GLY A 107 -7.40 -14.01 -15.32
N ASN A 108 -6.77 -13.63 -14.21
CA ASN A 108 -5.33 -13.32 -14.14
C ASN A 108 -4.52 -14.46 -13.50
N LEU A 109 -5.00 -15.71 -13.53
CA LEU A 109 -4.26 -16.89 -13.08
C LEU A 109 -3.71 -16.75 -11.64
N PHE A 110 -4.51 -16.19 -10.72
CA PHE A 110 -4.14 -15.96 -9.31
C PHE A 110 -3.06 -14.90 -9.06
N ILE A 111 -2.73 -14.08 -10.06
CA ILE A 111 -1.79 -12.98 -9.87
C ILE A 111 -2.52 -11.80 -9.21
N PRO A 112 -2.02 -11.28 -8.08
CA PRO A 112 -2.65 -10.15 -7.41
C PRO A 112 -2.49 -8.88 -8.27
N ILE A 113 -3.59 -8.14 -8.39
CA ILE A 113 -3.63 -6.79 -8.95
C ILE A 113 -3.67 -5.84 -7.76
N TYR A 114 -2.88 -4.76 -7.83
CA TYR A 114 -2.92 -3.68 -6.86
C TYR A 114 -3.44 -2.39 -7.51
N LEU A 115 -4.38 -1.74 -6.85
CA LEU A 115 -4.99 -0.53 -7.34
C LEU A 115 -4.72 0.63 -6.38
N HIS A 116 -4.32 1.76 -6.96
CA HIS A 116 -4.26 3.05 -6.31
C HIS A 116 -5.66 3.70 -6.25
N ALA A 117 -5.91 4.47 -5.21
CA ALA A 117 -7.24 4.99 -4.86
C ALA A 117 -7.70 6.21 -5.68
N GLU A 118 -6.85 6.89 -6.45
CA GLU A 118 -7.26 8.05 -7.23
C GLU A 118 -8.20 7.73 -8.40
N PRO A 119 -9.02 8.70 -8.86
CA PRO A 119 -10.03 8.52 -9.91
C PRO A 119 -9.46 7.97 -11.24
N GLY A 120 -10.25 7.18 -11.96
CA GLY A 120 -9.93 6.70 -13.31
C GLY A 120 -11.10 5.92 -13.92
N GLY A 121 -11.07 5.71 -15.24
CA GLY A 121 -12.23 5.27 -16.02
C GLY A 121 -12.79 3.87 -15.71
N TYR A 122 -12.01 3.00 -15.06
CA TYR A 122 -12.47 1.68 -14.60
C TYR A 122 -12.63 1.66 -13.08
N GLY A 123 -13.75 1.11 -12.61
CA GLY A 123 -13.99 0.89 -11.17
C GLY A 123 -14.43 2.12 -10.39
N ALA A 124 -15.24 3.01 -10.98
CA ALA A 124 -15.71 4.24 -10.30
C ALA A 124 -16.31 4.00 -8.91
N LEU A 125 -17.09 2.91 -8.73
CA LEU A 125 -17.62 2.51 -7.42
C LEU A 125 -16.51 2.09 -6.45
N LEU A 126 -15.59 1.24 -6.89
CA LEU A 126 -14.44 0.80 -6.08
C LEU A 126 -13.56 2.00 -5.66
N LYS A 127 -13.27 2.90 -6.60
CA LYS A 127 -12.48 4.11 -6.35
C LYS A 127 -13.18 5.07 -5.40
N SER A 128 -14.51 5.22 -5.51
CA SER A 128 -15.30 6.02 -4.56
C SER A 128 -15.16 5.48 -3.15
N THR A 129 -15.38 4.19 -2.95
CA THR A 129 -15.27 3.60 -1.61
C THR A 129 -13.83 3.60 -1.10
N MET A 130 -12.82 3.35 -1.93
CA MET A 130 -11.41 3.49 -1.52
C MET A 130 -11.11 4.91 -1.04
N SER A 131 -11.67 5.93 -1.72
CA SER A 131 -11.58 7.32 -1.29
C SER A 131 -12.30 7.54 0.05
N ASP A 132 -13.49 6.98 0.24
CA ASP A 132 -14.23 7.08 1.50
C ASP A 132 -13.47 6.43 2.66
N GLN A 133 -12.86 5.26 2.42
CA GLN A 133 -12.00 4.56 3.39
C GLN A 133 -10.77 5.39 3.78
N ILE A 134 -10.13 6.05 2.81
CA ILE A 134 -9.03 7.00 3.11
C ILE A 134 -9.53 8.19 3.94
N VAL A 135 -10.71 8.74 3.59
CA VAL A 135 -11.31 9.86 4.32
C VAL A 135 -11.64 9.46 5.76
N ASP A 136 -12.16 8.25 5.97
CA ASP A 136 -12.42 7.71 7.29
C ASP A 136 -11.13 7.60 8.12
N ILE A 137 -10.05 7.05 7.56
CA ILE A 137 -8.75 6.97 8.23
C ILE A 137 -8.22 8.37 8.61
N LEU A 138 -8.32 9.35 7.71
CA LEU A 138 -7.92 10.73 7.96
C LEU A 138 -8.77 11.39 9.05
N ARG A 139 -10.09 11.14 9.05
CA ARG A 139 -11.01 11.62 10.07
C ARG A 139 -10.70 11.01 11.44
N TRP A 140 -10.52 9.69 11.50
CA TRP A 140 -10.19 8.97 12.72
C TRP A 140 -8.85 9.42 13.32
N SER A 141 -7.89 9.76 12.47
CA SER A 141 -6.60 10.31 12.90
C SER A 141 -6.60 11.80 13.21
N ASN A 142 -7.72 12.50 12.99
CA ASN A 142 -7.80 13.97 13.07
C ASN A 142 -6.67 14.65 12.28
N ALA A 143 -6.34 14.09 11.12
CA ALA A 143 -5.16 14.44 10.35
C ALA A 143 -5.50 15.45 9.25
N SER A 144 -4.59 16.39 9.01
CA SER A 144 -4.67 17.33 7.89
C SER A 144 -3.66 16.96 6.81
N VAL A 145 -4.13 16.74 5.58
CA VAL A 145 -3.27 16.25 4.49
C VAL A 145 -2.25 17.32 4.08
N ILE A 146 -0.98 16.93 4.05
CA ILE A 146 0.15 17.73 3.53
C ILE A 146 0.36 17.43 2.05
N SER A 147 0.38 16.14 1.70
CA SER A 147 0.65 15.68 0.34
C SER A 147 0.03 14.31 0.09
N ARG A 148 -0.30 14.05 -1.17
CA ARG A 148 -0.78 12.78 -1.69
C ARG A 148 -0.07 12.48 -3.01
N ARG A 149 0.30 11.22 -3.23
CA ARG A 149 0.85 10.76 -4.52
C ARG A 149 0.54 9.30 -4.79
N GLU A 150 0.58 8.94 -6.06
CA GLU A 150 0.74 7.56 -6.50
C GLU A 150 2.20 7.10 -6.36
N GLY A 151 2.39 5.81 -6.10
CA GLY A 151 3.70 5.18 -6.06
C GLY A 151 3.59 3.67 -6.14
N ASP A 152 4.72 2.99 -6.29
CA ASP A 152 4.72 1.53 -6.30
C ASP A 152 4.42 1.02 -4.88
N ARG A 153 3.55 0.01 -4.74
CA ARG A 153 3.25 -0.64 -3.45
C ARG A 153 4.50 -1.19 -2.75
N SER A 154 5.50 -1.60 -3.53
CA SER A 154 6.78 -2.12 -3.05
C SER A 154 7.77 -1.04 -2.63
N GLU A 155 7.46 0.25 -2.85
CA GLU A 155 8.30 1.31 -2.32
C GLU A 155 8.43 1.17 -0.80
N PRO A 156 9.59 1.51 -0.22
CA PRO A 156 9.77 1.52 1.21
C PRO A 156 8.77 2.47 1.87
N PHE A 157 7.67 1.92 2.37
CA PHE A 157 6.81 2.59 3.33
C PHE A 157 7.58 2.63 4.64
N PRO A 158 7.77 3.81 5.26
CA PRO A 158 8.88 4.09 6.17
C PRO A 158 9.16 2.90 7.09
N SER A 159 10.21 2.16 6.72
CA SER A 159 10.73 1.02 7.47
C SER A 159 11.93 1.54 8.24
N MET A 160 11.82 1.63 9.57
CA MET A 160 12.90 1.43 10.55
C MET A 160 14.33 1.86 10.15
N VAL A 161 14.53 2.97 9.42
CA VAL A 161 15.86 3.60 9.34
C VAL A 161 15.95 4.49 10.56
N ALA A 162 16.33 3.81 11.63
CA ALA A 162 16.93 4.32 12.84
C ALA A 162 17.06 5.85 12.88
N THR A 163 16.33 6.45 13.82
CA THR A 163 16.87 7.47 14.71
C THR A 163 18.15 6.92 15.37
N THR A 164 19.24 6.77 14.60
CA THR A 164 20.57 6.72 15.18
C THR A 164 20.89 8.18 15.40
N PRO A 165 20.85 8.72 16.63
CA PRO A 165 21.47 10.01 16.86
C PRO A 165 22.91 9.94 16.35
N PRO A 166 23.49 11.02 15.79
CA PRO A 166 24.89 11.03 15.45
C PRO A 166 25.67 10.55 16.69
N ARG A 167 26.47 9.49 16.55
CA ARG A 167 27.37 9.06 17.62
C ARG A 167 28.23 10.28 17.95
N TYR A 168 27.94 10.90 19.09
CA TYR A 168 28.83 11.86 19.70
C TYR A 168 30.05 11.05 20.14
N TYR A 169 31.10 11.04 19.33
CA TYR A 169 32.39 10.59 19.80
C TYR A 169 32.89 11.69 20.75
N PRO A 170 32.96 11.45 22.07
CA PRO A 170 33.65 12.40 22.92
C PRO A 170 35.10 12.52 22.42
N PRO A 171 35.67 13.74 22.36
CA PRO A 171 37.07 13.90 22.00
C PRO A 171 37.92 13.07 22.96
N MET A 172 38.84 12.27 22.41
CA MET A 172 39.81 11.53 23.21
C MET A 172 40.59 12.53 24.07
N VAL A 173 40.43 12.43 25.38
CA VAL A 173 41.29 13.13 26.34
C VAL A 173 42.65 12.46 26.27
N THR A 174 43.58 13.08 25.57
CA THR A 174 44.99 12.68 25.60
C THR A 174 45.54 13.01 26.99
N THR A 175 45.54 12.03 27.89
CA THR A 175 46.23 12.15 29.18
C THR A 175 47.73 12.10 28.93
N THR A 176 48.36 13.27 28.88
CA THR A 176 49.80 13.42 29.09
C THR A 176 50.09 13.20 30.58
N SER A 177 50.83 12.13 30.88
CA SER A 177 51.42 11.92 32.21
C SER A 177 52.53 12.94 32.48
N PRO A 178 52.58 13.59 33.66
CA PRO A 178 53.67 14.49 34.05
C PRO A 178 54.90 13.70 34.56
N PRO A 179 56.07 14.37 34.71
CA PRO A 179 57.42 13.78 34.59
C PRO A 179 57.90 12.94 35.76
#